data_AF-A0A098TJY7-F1
#
_entry.id   AF-A0A098TJY7-F1
#
_cell.length_a   1.000
_cell.length_b   1.000
_cell.length_c   1.000
_cell.angle_alpha   90.00
_cell.angle_beta   90.00
_cell.angle_gamma   90.00
#
_symmetry.space_group_name_H-M   'P 1'
#
loop_
_entity.id
_entity.type
_entity.pdbx_description
1 polymer ?
#
loop_
_entity_poly.entity_id
_entity_poly.type
_entity_poly.pdbx_seq_one_letter_code
_entity_poly.pdbx_strand_id
1 'polypeptide(L)'
;MSPPPEELLKIGSTALKQCNYHQAIQALEAFCQRASPDTPGYTQAQMWLVRAYKGNGNSAPAIALCPISVMVNSKSISPSI
;
A
#
# COMPACT_ATOMS: atom_id res chain seq x y z
N MET A 1 -12.66 9.15 -14.58
CA MET A 1 -12.48 9.59 -13.19
C MET A 1 -11.80 8.47 -12.42
N SER A 2 -10.60 8.67 -11.88
CA SER A 2 -10.08 7.74 -10.88
C SER A 2 -10.75 8.05 -9.53
N PRO A 3 -11.05 7.05 -8.68
CA PRO A 3 -11.64 7.30 -7.38
C PRO A 3 -10.70 8.16 -6.52
N PRO A 4 -11.26 9.03 -5.65
CA PRO A 4 -10.46 9.77 -4.68
C PRO A 4 -9.77 8.80 -3.71
N PRO A 5 -8.66 9.22 -3.09
CA PRO A 5 -7.91 8.38 -2.15
C PRO A 5 -8.81 7.85 -1.01
N GLU A 6 -9.72 8.66 -0.47
CA GLU A 6 -10.64 8.23 0.59
C GLU A 6 -11.57 7.07 0.17
N GLU A 7 -11.96 7.02 -1.11
CA GLU A 7 -12.72 5.90 -1.69
C GLU A 7 -11.86 4.65 -1.79
N LEU A 8 -10.60 4.78 -2.21
CA LEU A 8 -9.66 3.66 -2.25
C LEU A 8 -9.47 3.00 -0.87
N LEU A 9 -9.45 3.81 0.19
CA LEU A 9 -9.39 3.34 1.57
C LEU A 9 -10.65 2.53 1.95
N LYS A 10 -11.84 3.00 1.57
CA LYS A 10 -13.10 2.28 1.79
C LYS A 10 -13.20 0.98 1.00
N ILE A 11 -12.75 0.99 -0.26
CA ILE A 11 -12.69 -0.19 -1.12
C ILE A 11 -11.74 -1.22 -0.49
N GLY A 12 -10.57 -0.79 -0.04
CA GLY A 12 -9.59 -1.63 0.64
C GLY A 12 -10.15 -2.29 1.92
N SER A 13 -10.81 -1.49 2.76
CA SER A 13 -11.48 -1.96 3.98
C SER A 13 -12.56 -3.01 3.69
N THR A 14 -13.38 -2.74 2.68
CA THR A 14 -14.50 -3.61 2.30
C THR A 14 -13.99 -4.93 1.72
N ALA A 15 -12.97 -4.86 0.85
CA ALA A 15 -12.33 -6.04 0.30
C ALA A 15 -11.66 -6.91 1.38
N LEU A 16 -11.05 -6.30 2.40
CA LEU A 16 -10.53 -7.02 3.57
C LEU A 16 -11.63 -7.79 4.33
N LYS A 17 -12.80 -7.18 4.52
CA LYS A 17 -13.95 -7.85 5.17
C LYS A 17 -14.49 -9.02 4.36
N GLN A 18 -14.37 -8.94 3.03
CA GLN A 18 -14.78 -9.99 2.10
C GLN A 18 -13.69 -11.05 1.89
N CYS A 19 -12.56 -10.97 2.61
CA CYS A 19 -11.37 -11.80 2.39
C CYS A 19 -10.83 -11.72 0.94
N ASN A 20 -11.19 -10.68 0.20
CA ASN A 20 -10.69 -10.43 -1.14
C ASN A 20 -9.38 -9.63 -1.02
N TYR A 21 -8.34 -10.33 -0.61
CA TYR A 21 -7.05 -9.71 -0.31
C TYR A 21 -6.39 -9.08 -1.55
N HIS A 22 -6.59 -9.64 -2.74
CA HIS A 22 -6.12 -9.06 -4.00
C HIS A 22 -6.69 -7.66 -4.24
N GLN A 23 -8.01 -7.52 -4.19
CA GLN A 23 -8.66 -6.23 -4.40
C GLN A 23 -8.31 -5.23 -3.28
N ALA A 24 -8.16 -5.72 -2.05
CA ALA A 24 -7.72 -4.90 -0.93
C ALA A 24 -6.32 -4.32 -1.15
N ILE A 25 -5.38 -5.16 -1.57
CA ILE A 25 -4.00 -4.77 -1.87
C ILE A 25 -3.97 -3.71 -2.97
N GLN A 26 -4.62 -3.96 -4.12
CA GLN A 26 -4.62 -3.00 -5.23
C GLN A 26 -5.20 -1.63 -4.85
N ALA A 27 -6.31 -1.61 -4.11
CA ALA A 27 -6.95 -0.36 -3.69
C ALA A 27 -6.08 0.40 -2.67
N LEU A 28 -5.51 -0.29 -1.69
CA LEU A 28 -4.68 0.32 -0.65
C LEU A 28 -3.30 0.75 -1.18
N GLU A 29 -2.75 0.07 -2.18
CA GLU A 29 -1.55 0.52 -2.90
C GLU A 29 -1.82 1.78 -3.70
N ALA A 30 -2.90 1.80 -4.48
CA ALA A 30 -3.30 2.99 -5.23
C ALA A 30 -3.55 4.19 -4.30
N PHE A 31 -4.05 3.94 -3.09
CA PHE A 31 -4.14 4.96 -2.05
C PHE A 31 -2.75 5.43 -1.62
N CYS A 32 -1.84 4.53 -1.23
CA CYS A 32 -0.51 4.89 -0.74
C CYS A 32 0.38 5.57 -1.80
N GLN A 33 0.15 5.31 -3.08
CA GLN A 33 0.85 5.98 -4.19
C GLN A 33 0.34 7.41 -4.44
N ARG A 34 -0.90 7.71 -4.06
CA ARG A 34 -1.57 9.00 -4.32
C ARG A 34 -1.65 9.88 -3.09
N ALA A 35 -1.75 9.26 -1.92
CA ALA A 35 -1.76 9.92 -0.63
C ALA A 35 -0.32 10.16 -0.17
N SER A 36 -0.10 11.30 0.47
CA SER A 36 1.17 11.58 1.14
C SER A 36 1.21 10.87 2.50
N PRO A 37 2.39 10.57 3.06
CA PRO A 37 2.50 10.00 4.41
C PRO A 37 1.86 10.86 5.50
N ASP A 38 1.71 12.17 5.25
CA ASP A 38 1.02 13.13 6.12
C ASP A 38 -0.52 13.08 6.00
N THR A 39 -1.05 12.34 5.02
CA THR A 39 -2.49 12.25 4.78
C THR A 39 -3.18 11.48 5.92
N PRO A 40 -4.25 12.02 6.51
CA PRO A 40 -5.01 11.29 7.52
C PRO A 40 -5.56 9.99 6.92
N GLY A 41 -5.25 8.86 7.56
CA GLY A 41 -5.59 7.52 7.06
C GLY A 41 -4.44 6.80 6.33
N TYR A 42 -3.30 7.45 6.09
CA TYR A 42 -2.10 6.80 5.52
C TYR A 42 -1.63 5.61 6.35
N THR A 43 -1.42 5.81 7.64
CA THR A 43 -1.01 4.76 8.58
C THR A 43 -2.04 3.62 8.65
N GLN A 44 -3.32 3.97 8.57
CA GLN A 44 -4.41 3.00 8.60
C GLN A 44 -4.44 2.16 7.31
N ALA A 45 -4.21 2.78 6.16
CA ALA A 45 -4.07 2.10 4.88
C ALA A 45 -2.88 1.13 4.89
N GLN A 46 -1.72 1.55 5.41
CA GLN A 46 -0.55 0.68 5.54
C GLN A 46 -0.82 -0.51 6.46
N MET A 47 -1.46 -0.30 7.61
CA MET A 47 -1.86 -1.40 8.50
C MET A 47 -2.79 -2.39 7.79
N TRP A 48 -3.78 -1.89 7.07
CA TRP A 48 -4.72 -2.72 6.31
C TRP A 48 -4.04 -3.47 5.16
N LEU A 49 -3.09 -2.83 4.49
CA LEU A 49 -2.31 -3.41 3.40
C LEU A 49 -1.46 -4.57 3.94
N VAL A 50 -0.77 -4.39 5.07
CA VAL A 50 -0.02 -5.46 5.75
C VAL A 50 -0.94 -6.64 6.14
N ARG A 51 -2.15 -6.35 6.65
CA ARG A 51 -3.14 -7.39 6.97
C ARG A 51 -3.61 -8.13 5.72
N ALA A 52 -3.82 -7.42 4.62
CA ALA A 52 -4.24 -8.01 3.35
C ALA A 52 -3.15 -8.93 2.79
N TYR A 53 -1.89 -8.47 2.76
CA TYR A 53 -0.75 -9.28 2.35
C TYR A 53 -0.57 -10.54 3.22
N LYS A 54 -0.68 -10.39 4.55
CA LYS A 54 -0.62 -11.53 5.48
C LYS A 54 -1.77 -12.52 5.26
N GLY A 55 -2.99 -12.03 5.02
CA GLY A 55 -4.17 -12.85 4.75
C GLY A 55 -4.11 -13.58 3.40
N ASN A 56 -3.46 -12.97 2.40
CA ASN A 56 -3.30 -13.55 1.07
C ASN A 56 -2.24 -14.68 1.01
N GLY A 57 -1.55 -14.97 2.12
CA GLY A 57 -0.41 -15.90 2.14
C GLY A 57 0.82 -15.40 1.37
N ASN A 58 0.74 -14.21 0.77
CA ASN A 58 1.79 -13.60 -0.04
C ASN A 58 2.57 -12.61 0.85
N SER A 59 3.39 -13.16 1.73
CA SER A 59 4.19 -12.44 2.74
C SER A 59 5.26 -11.52 2.14
N ALA A 60 5.56 -11.66 0.85
CA ALA A 60 6.52 -10.84 0.10
C ALA A 60 5.74 -10.08 -0.97
N PRO A 61 5.64 -8.73 -0.96
CA PRO A 61 6.55 -7.74 -0.37
C PRO A 61 5.81 -6.53 0.23
N ALA A 62 5.03 -6.71 1.31
CA ALA A 62 4.34 -5.59 1.98
C ALA A 62 5.29 -4.45 2.41
N ILE A 63 6.58 -4.77 2.56
CA ILE A 63 7.66 -3.87 2.97
C ILE A 63 8.25 -3.08 1.77
N ALA A 64 8.13 -3.61 0.53
CA ALA A 64 8.71 -2.96 -0.65
C ALA A 64 7.87 -1.78 -1.17
N LEU A 65 6.57 -1.76 -0.87
CA LEU A 65 5.61 -0.80 -1.45
C LEU A 65 5.23 0.35 -0.51
N CYS A 66 5.63 0.27 0.76
CA CYS A 66 5.64 1.47 1.61
C CYS A 66 6.80 2.37 1.16
N PRO A 67 6.64 3.70 1.13
CA PRO A 67 7.71 4.64 0.76
C PRO A 67 8.93 4.62 1.67
N ILE A 68 8.96 3.76 2.71
CA ILE A 68 10.21 3.36 3.35
C ILE A 68 11.19 2.83 2.28
N SER A 69 10.73 2.10 1.27
CA SER A 69 11.59 1.63 0.15
C SER A 69 12.07 2.74 -0.79
N VAL A 70 11.36 3.86 -0.91
CA VAL A 70 11.89 5.03 -1.63
C VAL A 70 12.93 5.78 -0.79
N MET A 71 12.86 5.68 0.55
CA MET A 71 13.88 6.22 1.44
C MET A 71 15.14 5.34 1.54
N VAL A 72 15.06 4.03 1.28
CA VAL A 72 16.27 3.19 1.13
C VAL A 72 16.82 3.17 -0.31
N ASN A 73 15.99 3.46 -1.31
CA ASN A 73 16.41 3.60 -2.72
C ASN A 73 16.63 5.06 -3.13
N SER A 74 17.19 5.87 -2.23
CA SER A 74 17.85 7.14 -2.58
C SER A 74 19.32 7.16 -2.14
N LYS A 75 19.89 6.01 -1.75
CA LYS A 75 21.33 5.89 -1.46
C LYS A 75 22.03 4.67 -2.08
N SER A 76 21.48 4.03 -3.10
CA SER A 76 22.27 3.04 -3.86
C SER A 76 21.81 2.91 -5.31
N ILE A 77 22.06 3.95 -6.09
CA ILE A 77 22.30 3.79 -7.53
C ILE A 77 23.68 4.40 -7.79
N SER A 78 24.69 3.59 -7.52
CA SER A 78 25.94 3.64 -8.26
C SER A 78 26.23 2.21 -8.68
N PRO A 79 26.24 1.96 -9.99
CA PRO A 79 27.36 1.24 -10.56
C PRO A 79 27.93 1.99 -11.76
N SER A 80 29.18 2.39 -11.59
CA SER A 80 30.31 2.27 -12.53
C SER A 80 30.11 2.67 -14.00
N ILE A 81 30.75 3.80 -14.36
CA ILE A 81 31.52 3.90 -15.60
C ILE A 81 32.99 3.96 -15.20
#